data_AF-A0A813J8P9-F1
#
_entry.id   AF-A0A813J8P9-F1
#
_cell.length_a   1.000
_cell.length_b   1.000
_cell.length_c   1.000
_cell.angle_alpha   90.00
_cell.angle_beta   90.00
_cell.angle_gamma   90.00
#
_symmetry.space_group_name_H-M   'P 1'
#
loop_
_entity.id
_entity.type
_entity.pdbx_description
1 polymer ?
#
loop_
_entity_poly.entity_id
_entity_poly.type
_entity_poly.pdbx_seq_one_letter_code
_entity_poly.pdbx_strand_id
1 'polypeptide(L)'
;AWTLLALFYLQVAVGTPLLPPLQGFETEFGMEVRRGSRVNQEHESKDGSKALEPEVLASIARLTVGELFRGFVGFYHRSFRWHAEADADADTCEAVSVSAGQKTAPNPQLVPHMIVHDDGSSEAGLFIEDPFDLSRNVGSSLSSEGLRRLREELARTAELVSRGEEASLSDILAPWAPPDNVQTTNFAEAGDSPATDSATDRLGSSRESK
;
A
#
# COMPACT_ATOMS: atom_id res chain seq x y z
N ALA A 1 -0.78 10.29 0.74
CA ALA A 1 -0.74 8.88 1.18
C ALA A 1 0.51 8.57 2.02
N TRP A 2 1.72 8.52 1.45
CA TRP A 2 2.95 8.12 2.17
C TRP A 2 3.21 8.85 3.50
N THR A 3 3.02 10.16 3.56
CA THR A 3 3.17 10.91 4.82
C THR A 3 2.21 10.42 5.89
N LEU A 4 0.95 10.12 5.55
CA LEU A 4 -0.04 9.60 6.50
C LEU A 4 0.34 8.19 6.97
N LEU A 5 0.89 7.35 6.09
CA LEU A 5 1.42 6.04 6.47
C LEU A 5 2.56 6.17 7.50
N ALA A 6 3.47 7.13 7.29
CA ALA A 6 4.57 7.37 8.22
C ALA A 6 4.05 7.89 9.57
N LEU A 7 3.16 8.90 9.57
CA LEU A 7 2.54 9.43 10.79
C LEU A 7 1.83 8.33 11.57
N PHE A 8 1.02 7.52 10.89
CA PHE A 8 0.30 6.42 11.51
C PHE A 8 1.23 5.35 12.10
N TYR A 9 2.28 4.96 11.37
CA TYR A 9 3.30 4.05 11.88
C TYR A 9 3.92 4.59 13.19
N LEU A 10 4.27 5.87 13.21
CA LEU A 10 4.82 6.54 14.39
C LEU A 10 3.81 6.61 15.55
N GLN A 11 2.50 6.61 15.28
CA GLN A 11 1.45 6.58 16.30
C GLN A 11 1.22 5.19 16.88
N VAL A 12 1.26 4.12 16.06
CA VAL A 12 0.72 2.80 16.49
C VAL A 12 1.72 1.66 16.59
N ALA A 13 2.87 1.77 15.91
CA ALA A 13 3.74 0.62 15.68
C ALA A 13 5.05 0.66 16.45
N VAL A 14 5.43 1.85 16.92
CA VAL A 14 6.57 2.00 17.83
C VAL A 14 6.07 1.65 19.22
N GLY A 15 6.81 0.81 19.96
CA GLY A 15 6.36 0.25 21.25
C GLY A 15 5.84 1.29 22.25
N THR A 16 6.26 2.55 22.11
CA THR A 16 5.51 3.69 22.61
C THR A 16 5.21 4.68 21.48
N PRO A 17 3.96 5.19 21.36
CA PRO A 17 3.60 6.16 20.32
C PRO A 17 4.55 7.37 20.31
N LEU A 18 5.16 7.63 19.15
CA LEU A 18 6.05 8.78 18.94
C LEU A 18 5.28 10.05 18.63
N LEU A 19 4.07 9.90 18.10
CA LEU A 19 3.19 11.01 17.77
C LEU A 19 1.82 10.77 18.44
N PRO A 20 1.17 11.83 18.95
CA PRO A 20 -0.20 11.73 19.40
C PRO A 20 -1.16 11.55 18.20
N PRO A 21 -2.38 11.02 18.43
CA PRO A 21 -3.46 11.12 17.46
C PRO A 21 -3.73 12.57 17.05
N LEU A 22 -4.08 12.83 15.79
CA LEU A 22 -4.35 14.19 15.31
C LEU A 22 -5.76 14.69 15.64
N GLN A 23 -6.61 13.86 16.23
CA GLN A 23 -7.96 14.27 16.62
C GLN A 23 -7.90 15.41 17.65
N GLY A 24 -8.61 16.50 17.35
CA GLY A 24 -8.68 17.67 18.24
C GLY A 24 -7.50 18.62 18.11
N PHE A 25 -6.56 18.41 17.17
CA PHE A 25 -5.65 19.49 16.78
C PHE A 25 -6.45 20.57 16.06
N GLU A 26 -6.87 21.59 16.80
CA GLU A 26 -7.39 22.82 16.22
C GLU A 26 -6.30 23.38 15.31
N THR A 27 -6.51 23.35 13.99
CA THR A 27 -5.64 24.06 13.05
C THR A 27 -5.75 25.54 13.37
N GLU A 28 -4.80 26.07 14.15
CA GLU A 28 -4.68 27.49 14.53
C GLU A 28 -4.46 28.42 13.31
N PHE A 29 -4.51 27.91 12.08
CA PHE A 29 -4.56 28.69 10.84
C PHE A 29 -5.92 29.36 10.58
N GLY A 30 -6.64 29.69 11.64
CA GLY A 30 -7.74 30.65 11.62
C GLY A 30 -7.23 32.09 11.49
N MET A 31 -6.59 32.44 10.37
CA MET A 31 -6.61 33.83 9.90
C MET A 31 -7.99 34.11 9.26
N GLU A 32 -8.94 34.30 10.18
CA GLU A 32 -10.27 34.96 10.21
C GLU A 32 -11.20 35.06 8.98
N VAL A 33 -12.51 34.82 9.18
CA VAL A 33 -13.59 35.85 9.21
C VAL A 33 -14.99 35.24 9.50
N ARG A 34 -15.55 35.65 10.65
CA ARG A 34 -16.98 35.84 11.07
C ARG A 34 -17.93 34.66 11.40
N ARG A 35 -18.18 34.58 12.72
CA ARG A 35 -19.43 34.88 13.47
C ARG A 35 -20.68 34.01 13.18
N GLY A 36 -20.88 32.99 14.02
CA GLY A 36 -22.18 32.32 14.17
C GLY A 36 -22.22 31.36 15.37
N SER A 37 -23.00 31.72 16.38
CA SER A 37 -23.56 30.90 17.47
C SER A 37 -22.67 29.87 18.19
N ARG A 38 -22.22 30.27 19.38
CA ARG A 38 -21.97 29.37 20.52
C ARG A 38 -23.26 28.63 20.86
N VAL A 39 -23.31 27.32 20.59
CA VAL A 39 -24.14 26.39 21.36
C VAL A 39 -23.23 25.76 22.39
N ASN A 40 -23.62 25.90 23.65
CA ASN A 40 -22.92 25.43 24.82
C ASN A 40 -22.65 23.92 24.73
N GLN A 41 -21.36 23.55 24.75
CA GLN A 41 -20.94 22.27 25.29
C GLN A 41 -19.69 22.52 26.14
N GLU A 42 -19.94 22.87 27.40
CA GLU A 42 -18.97 22.73 28.47
C GLU A 42 -18.85 21.23 28.76
N HIS A 43 -17.98 20.55 28.03
CA HIS A 43 -17.38 19.31 28.53
C HIS A 43 -15.91 19.61 28.74
N GLU A 44 -15.54 19.69 30.02
CA GLU A 44 -14.16 19.81 30.49
C GLU A 44 -13.27 18.78 29.77
N SER A 45 -12.53 19.23 28.76
CA SER A 45 -11.37 18.50 28.23
C SER A 45 -10.22 18.67 29.21
N LYS A 46 -10.33 18.01 30.36
CA LYS A 46 -9.20 17.64 31.21
C LYS A 46 -8.61 16.36 30.62
N ASP A 47 -7.32 16.37 30.33
CA ASP A 47 -6.49 15.25 29.84
C ASP A 47 -6.36 15.18 28.30
N GLY A 48 -5.53 16.05 27.72
CA GLY A 48 -5.18 16.01 26.28
C GLY A 48 -3.68 16.06 25.97
N SER A 49 -2.83 16.28 26.96
CA SER A 49 -1.37 16.24 26.79
C SER A 49 -0.73 15.86 28.13
N LYS A 50 -0.91 14.60 28.53
CA LYS A 50 0.06 14.02 29.48
C LYS A 50 1.40 14.07 28.77
N ALA A 51 2.30 14.92 29.29
CA ALA A 51 3.67 14.94 28.88
C ALA A 51 4.19 13.50 28.90
N LEU A 52 4.85 13.08 27.81
CA LEU A 52 5.40 11.73 27.72
C LEU A 52 6.34 11.50 28.91
N GLU A 53 6.15 10.37 29.60
CA GLU A 53 6.99 10.00 30.74
C GLU A 53 8.48 10.00 30.31
N PRO A 54 9.41 10.43 31.17
CA PRO A 54 10.83 10.57 30.82
C PRO A 54 11.47 9.28 30.28
N GLU A 55 11.02 8.11 30.76
CA GLU A 55 11.51 6.79 30.34
C GLU A 55 11.08 6.45 28.89
N VAL A 56 9.88 6.88 28.51
CA VAL A 56 9.40 6.76 27.13
C VAL A 56 10.26 7.61 26.22
N LEU A 57 10.47 8.89 26.57
CA LEU A 57 11.32 9.80 25.79
C LEU A 57 12.75 9.26 25.62
N ALA A 58 13.32 8.65 26.66
CA ALA A 58 14.64 8.04 26.61
C ALA A 58 14.69 6.82 25.67
N SER A 59 13.62 6.02 25.61
CA SER A 59 13.51 4.87 24.69
C SER A 59 13.37 5.33 23.24
N ILE A 60 12.59 6.39 23.01
CA ILE A 60 12.42 7.03 21.70
C ILE A 60 13.75 7.61 21.21
N ALA A 61 14.47 8.31 22.08
CA ALA A 61 15.75 8.96 21.75
C ALA A 61 16.85 7.97 21.34
N ARG A 62 16.68 6.68 21.61
CA ARG A 62 17.60 5.62 21.20
C ARG A 62 17.36 5.10 19.79
N LEU A 63 16.16 5.30 19.23
CA LEU A 63 15.83 4.82 17.90
C LEU A 63 16.51 5.71 16.85
N THR A 64 17.37 5.07 16.06
CA THR A 64 17.95 5.68 14.86
C THR A 64 16.91 5.75 13.75
N VAL A 65 17.15 6.65 12.77
CA VAL A 65 16.31 6.72 11.56
C VAL A 65 16.28 5.38 10.81
N GLY A 66 17.40 4.65 10.80
CA GLY A 66 17.48 3.32 10.18
C GLY A 66 16.59 2.28 10.86
N GLU A 67 16.50 2.30 12.19
CA GLU A 67 15.59 1.42 12.94
C GLU A 67 14.12 1.78 12.71
N LEU A 68 13.79 3.08 12.68
CA LEU A 68 12.44 3.54 12.35
C LEU A 68 12.05 3.13 10.93
N PHE A 69 12.95 3.28 9.96
CA PHE A 69 12.70 2.85 8.58
C PHE A 69 12.51 1.33 8.48
N ARG A 70 13.39 0.55 9.13
CA ARG A 70 13.26 -0.91 9.22
C ARG A 70 11.93 -1.33 9.84
N GLY A 71 11.54 -0.67 10.92
CA GLY A 71 10.27 -0.89 11.59
C GLY A 71 9.07 -0.53 10.71
N PHE A 72 9.13 0.60 9.99
CA PHE A 72 8.10 1.06 9.05
C PHE A 72 7.84 0.02 7.95
N VAL A 73 8.89 -0.43 7.28
CA VAL A 73 8.80 -1.44 6.23
C VAL A 73 8.28 -2.76 6.80
N GLY A 74 8.84 -3.20 7.93
CA GLY A 74 8.42 -4.43 8.59
C GLY A 74 6.95 -4.42 9.03
N PHE A 75 6.48 -3.28 9.53
CA PHE A 75 5.09 -3.08 9.95
C PHE A 75 4.14 -3.24 8.77
N TYR A 76 4.37 -2.50 7.68
CA TYR A 76 3.49 -2.54 6.53
C TYR A 76 3.60 -3.82 5.70
N HIS A 77 4.72 -4.55 5.79
CA HIS A 77 4.88 -5.83 5.11
C HIS A 77 4.28 -7.01 5.89
N ARG A 78 4.39 -7.03 7.23
CA ARG A 78 4.05 -8.23 8.03
C ARG A 78 2.93 -8.04 9.05
N SER A 79 2.71 -6.82 9.52
CA SER A 79 1.84 -6.55 10.68
C SER A 79 0.59 -5.75 10.34
N PHE A 80 0.61 -4.98 9.26
CA PHE A 80 -0.53 -4.21 8.80
C PHE A 80 -1.37 -5.05 7.83
N ARG A 81 -2.68 -5.17 8.13
CA ARG A 81 -3.60 -5.97 7.32
C ARG A 81 -4.27 -5.08 6.28
N TRP A 82 -3.66 -5.03 5.10
CA TRP A 82 -4.17 -4.23 4.00
C TRP A 82 -5.52 -4.73 3.44
N HIS A 83 -5.76 -6.04 3.48
CA HIS A 83 -6.93 -6.68 2.86
C HIS A 83 -7.45 -7.81 3.75
N ALA A 84 -8.77 -8.00 3.73
CA ALA A 84 -9.38 -9.28 3.94
C ALA A 84 -9.12 -10.06 2.64
N GLU A 85 -8.44 -11.21 2.73
CA GLU A 85 -8.42 -12.17 1.62
C GLU A 85 -9.86 -12.43 1.15
N ALA A 86 -10.05 -12.89 -0.09
CA ALA A 86 -11.40 -13.04 -0.68
C ALA A 86 -12.37 -13.91 0.15
N ASP A 87 -11.85 -14.73 1.07
CA ASP A 87 -12.61 -15.57 2.02
C ASP A 87 -12.51 -15.10 3.49
N ALA A 88 -11.76 -14.05 3.78
CA ALA A 88 -11.63 -13.49 5.12
C ALA A 88 -12.75 -12.46 5.36
N ASP A 89 -13.26 -12.46 6.58
CA ASP A 89 -14.30 -11.53 7.03
C ASP A 89 -13.87 -10.08 6.73
N ALA A 90 -14.70 -9.31 6.02
CA ALA A 90 -14.41 -7.94 5.61
C ALA A 90 -14.10 -7.02 6.82
N ASP A 91 -14.49 -7.45 8.01
CA ASP A 91 -14.19 -6.84 9.31
C ASP A 91 -12.72 -6.93 9.73
N THR A 92 -11.85 -7.59 8.96
CA THR A 92 -10.43 -7.79 9.32
C THR A 92 -9.44 -6.84 8.63
N CYS A 93 -9.91 -6.00 7.70
CA CYS A 93 -9.10 -4.94 7.09
C CYS A 93 -8.74 -3.87 8.12
N GLU A 94 -7.49 -3.39 8.10
CA GLU A 94 -7.09 -2.23 8.88
C GLU A 94 -7.12 -0.96 8.02
N ALA A 95 -7.61 0.14 8.59
CA ALA A 95 -7.51 1.46 8.00
C ALA A 95 -6.42 2.30 8.65
N VAL A 96 -5.83 3.18 7.86
CA VAL A 96 -4.87 4.18 8.33
C VAL A 96 -5.65 5.45 8.66
N SER A 97 -5.91 5.67 9.95
CA SER A 97 -6.47 6.92 10.48
C SER A 97 -5.47 7.58 11.42
N VAL A 98 -4.86 8.66 10.95
CA VAL A 98 -3.94 9.47 11.77
C VAL A 98 -4.69 10.31 12.81
N SER A 99 -5.98 10.56 12.59
CA SER A 99 -6.85 11.25 13.54
C SER A 99 -7.10 10.38 14.75
N ALA A 100 -7.47 9.10 14.55
CA ALA A 100 -7.67 8.14 15.64
C ALA A 100 -6.35 7.67 16.26
N GLY A 101 -5.28 7.54 15.47
CA GLY A 101 -3.98 7.06 15.94
C GLY A 101 -4.04 5.63 16.50
N GLN A 102 -4.89 4.78 15.93
CA GLN A 102 -5.13 3.40 16.36
C GLN A 102 -5.38 2.49 15.15
N LYS A 103 -5.01 1.21 15.26
CA LYS A 103 -5.38 0.17 14.30
C LYS A 103 -6.86 -0.17 14.47
N THR A 104 -7.69 0.29 13.55
CA THR A 104 -9.13 0.01 13.55
C THR A 104 -9.59 -0.44 12.18
N ALA A 105 -10.80 -1.01 12.12
CA ALA A 105 -11.50 -1.21 10.87
C ALA A 105 -11.73 0.14 10.16
N PRO A 106 -11.93 0.14 8.82
CA PRO A 106 -12.30 1.34 8.09
C PRO A 106 -13.53 2.02 8.68
N ASN A 107 -13.48 3.35 8.74
CA ASN A 107 -14.65 4.15 9.08
C ASN A 107 -15.78 3.82 8.08
N PRO A 108 -17.01 3.49 8.52
CA PRO A 108 -18.11 3.19 7.62
C PRO A 108 -18.46 4.30 6.61
N GLN A 109 -18.06 5.54 6.90
CA GLN A 109 -18.24 6.69 5.99
C GLN A 109 -17.15 6.79 4.91
N LEU A 110 -16.04 6.06 5.05
CA LEU A 110 -14.93 6.08 4.12
C LEU A 110 -15.31 5.28 2.88
N VAL A 111 -15.39 5.95 1.73
CA VAL A 111 -15.79 5.30 0.48
C VAL A 111 -14.72 4.27 0.06
N PRO A 112 -15.07 2.96 -0.06
CA PRO A 112 -14.13 1.95 -0.52
C PRO A 112 -13.73 2.20 -1.98
N HIS A 113 -12.45 2.05 -2.28
CA HIS A 113 -11.95 2.04 -3.66
C HIS A 113 -11.81 0.60 -4.13
N MET A 114 -12.62 0.19 -5.11
CA MET A 114 -12.52 -1.14 -5.70
C MET A 114 -11.61 -1.10 -6.92
N ILE A 115 -10.55 -1.89 -6.86
CA ILE A 115 -9.60 -2.08 -7.95
C ILE A 115 -10.06 -3.28 -8.76
N VAL A 116 -10.21 -3.11 -10.07
CA VAL A 116 -10.57 -4.18 -11.00
C VAL A 116 -9.31 -4.61 -11.76
N HIS A 117 -9.06 -5.91 -11.82
CA HIS A 117 -7.94 -6.52 -12.52
C HIS A 117 -8.33 -6.93 -13.96
N ASP A 118 -7.34 -7.19 -14.79
CA ASP A 118 -7.54 -7.56 -16.20
C ASP A 118 -8.25 -8.92 -16.37
N ASP A 119 -8.16 -9.81 -15.36
CA ASP A 119 -8.86 -11.09 -15.31
C ASP A 119 -10.33 -10.97 -14.86
N GLY A 120 -10.80 -9.75 -14.58
CA GLY A 120 -12.15 -9.46 -14.11
C GLY A 120 -12.34 -9.65 -12.60
N SER A 121 -11.31 -10.08 -11.87
CA SER A 121 -11.34 -10.08 -10.40
C SER A 121 -11.30 -8.64 -9.87
N SER A 122 -11.72 -8.46 -8.62
CA SER A 122 -11.66 -7.15 -7.96
C SER A 122 -11.20 -7.28 -6.52
N GLU A 123 -10.38 -6.35 -6.07
CA GLU A 123 -9.94 -6.24 -4.68
C GLU A 123 -10.15 -4.83 -4.14
N ALA A 124 -10.30 -4.71 -2.81
CA ALA A 124 -10.29 -3.40 -2.17
C ALA A 124 -8.88 -2.80 -2.20
N GLY A 125 -8.79 -1.52 -2.57
CA GLY A 125 -7.58 -0.72 -2.46
C GLY A 125 -7.21 -0.42 -1.01
N LEU A 126 -6.26 0.51 -0.82
CA LEU A 126 -5.85 0.91 0.52
C LEU A 126 -6.91 1.78 1.18
N PHE A 127 -7.15 1.59 2.48
CA PHE A 127 -8.00 2.47 3.29
C PHE A 127 -7.11 3.47 4.04
N ILE A 128 -6.94 4.67 3.48
CA ILE A 128 -6.19 5.75 4.12
C ILE A 128 -7.12 6.96 4.25
N GLU A 129 -7.50 7.28 5.48
CA GLU A 129 -8.43 8.37 5.78
C GLU A 129 -7.73 9.74 5.62
N ASP A 130 -8.41 10.71 5.00
CA ASP A 130 -7.99 12.12 5.04
C ASP A 130 -8.31 12.70 6.42
N PRO A 131 -7.33 13.21 7.18
CA PRO A 131 -7.59 13.74 8.53
C PRO A 131 -8.55 14.94 8.57
N PHE A 132 -8.76 15.62 7.43
CA PHE A 132 -9.65 16.77 7.32
C PHE A 132 -11.00 16.44 6.68
N ASP A 133 -11.13 15.25 6.08
CA ASP A 133 -12.36 14.75 5.46
C ASP A 133 -12.46 13.24 5.64
N LEU A 134 -13.11 12.80 6.72
CA LEU A 134 -13.19 11.38 7.10
C LEU A 134 -13.94 10.52 6.07
N SER A 135 -14.65 11.13 5.12
CA SER A 135 -15.31 10.41 4.02
C SER A 135 -14.37 10.11 2.86
N ARG A 136 -13.22 10.79 2.80
CA ARG A 136 -12.28 10.73 1.69
C ARG A 136 -11.16 9.73 1.94
N ASN A 137 -11.10 8.73 1.07
CA ASN A 137 -9.99 7.78 1.02
C ASN A 137 -8.87 8.31 0.12
N VAL A 138 -7.74 8.73 0.69
CA VAL A 138 -6.58 9.22 -0.07
C VAL A 138 -5.78 8.09 -0.74
N GLY A 139 -6.09 6.83 -0.42
CA GLY A 139 -5.56 5.63 -1.09
C GLY A 139 -6.27 5.27 -2.39
N SER A 140 -7.38 5.95 -2.72
CA SER A 140 -8.23 5.65 -3.89
C SER A 140 -7.59 5.92 -5.26
N SER A 141 -6.42 6.54 -5.32
CA SER A 141 -5.71 6.78 -6.57
C SER A 141 -4.87 5.60 -7.06
N LEU A 142 -4.75 4.52 -6.27
CA LEU A 142 -3.97 3.34 -6.65
C LEU A 142 -4.70 2.51 -7.70
N SER A 143 -3.98 2.20 -8.79
CA SER A 143 -4.37 1.19 -9.76
C SER A 143 -4.01 -0.22 -9.27
N SER A 144 -4.49 -1.25 -9.97
CA SER A 144 -4.09 -2.65 -9.75
C SER A 144 -2.58 -2.82 -9.82
N GLU A 145 -1.94 -2.28 -10.86
CA GLU A 145 -0.49 -2.31 -11.01
C GLU A 145 0.21 -1.56 -9.86
N GLY A 146 -0.30 -0.39 -9.47
CA GLY A 146 0.27 0.39 -8.37
C GLY A 146 0.20 -0.34 -7.02
N LEU A 147 -0.91 -1.01 -6.74
CA LEU A 147 -1.09 -1.80 -5.51
C LEU A 147 -0.16 -3.02 -5.49
N ARG A 148 -0.08 -3.73 -6.62
CA ARG A 148 0.84 -4.86 -6.80
C ARG A 148 2.29 -4.43 -6.58
N ARG A 149 2.71 -3.33 -7.22
CA ARG A 149 4.06 -2.75 -7.07
C ARG A 149 4.35 -2.35 -5.63
N LEU A 150 3.40 -1.74 -4.94
CA LEU A 150 3.57 -1.37 -3.53
C LEU A 150 3.87 -2.59 -2.66
N ARG A 151 3.10 -3.68 -2.83
CA ARG A 151 3.30 -4.92 -2.07
C ARG A 151 4.67 -5.54 -2.37
N GLU A 152 5.05 -5.61 -3.65
CA GLU A 152 6.35 -6.13 -4.06
C GLU A 152 7.52 -5.30 -3.53
N GLU A 153 7.44 -3.97 -3.57
CA GLU A 153 8.50 -3.11 -3.06
C GLU A 153 8.63 -3.14 -1.53
N LEU A 154 7.50 -3.27 -0.82
CA LEU A 154 7.53 -3.52 0.62
C LEU A 154 8.21 -4.86 0.94
N ALA A 155 7.92 -5.92 0.17
CA ALA A 155 8.55 -7.22 0.33
C ALA A 155 10.05 -7.19 0.00
N ARG A 156 10.44 -6.61 -1.14
CA ARG A 156 11.84 -6.42 -1.56
C ARG A 156 12.63 -5.66 -0.49
N THR A 157 12.06 -4.56 0.00
CA THR A 157 12.72 -3.75 1.03
C THR A 157 12.81 -4.50 2.36
N ALA A 158 11.76 -5.24 2.74
CA ALA A 158 11.78 -6.04 3.96
C ALA A 158 12.86 -7.14 3.91
N GLU A 159 13.06 -7.76 2.75
CA GLU A 159 14.10 -8.74 2.52
C GLU A 159 15.50 -8.10 2.64
N LEU A 160 15.75 -7.01 1.90
CA LEU A 160 17.04 -6.29 1.96
C LEU A 160 17.38 -5.87 3.39
N VAL A 161 16.44 -5.24 4.09
CA VAL A 161 16.64 -4.78 5.47
C VAL A 161 16.83 -5.95 6.45
N SER A 162 16.29 -7.15 6.15
CA SER A 162 16.50 -8.34 6.99
C SER A 162 17.92 -8.90 6.91
N ARG A 163 18.62 -8.67 5.80
CA ARG A 163 20.03 -9.06 5.59
C ARG A 163 21.03 -8.23 6.41
N GLY A 164 20.57 -7.17 7.09
CA GLY A 164 21.38 -6.40 8.03
C GLY A 164 22.45 -5.56 7.33
N GLU A 165 23.71 -5.70 7.77
CA GLU A 165 24.85 -4.89 7.31
C GLU A 165 25.20 -5.09 5.82
N GLU A 166 24.67 -6.15 5.19
CA GLU A 166 24.94 -6.48 3.79
C GLU A 166 24.14 -5.63 2.79
N ALA A 167 22.99 -5.06 3.20
CA ALA A 167 22.16 -4.23 2.34
C ALA A 167 22.42 -2.75 2.60
N SER A 168 22.93 -2.05 1.58
CA SER A 168 23.14 -0.61 1.66
C SER A 168 21.84 0.16 1.41
N LEU A 169 21.78 1.43 1.86
CA LEU A 169 20.70 2.33 1.47
C LEU A 169 20.62 2.50 -0.05
N SER A 170 21.76 2.42 -0.74
CA SER A 170 21.81 2.47 -2.21
C SER A 170 21.09 1.30 -2.86
N ASP A 171 21.14 0.09 -2.28
CA ASP A 171 20.41 -1.08 -2.79
C ASP A 171 18.90 -0.94 -2.58
N ILE A 172 18.49 -0.37 -1.45
CA ILE A 172 17.08 -0.09 -1.14
C ILE A 172 16.52 0.96 -2.11
N LEU A 173 17.29 2.03 -2.36
CA LEU A 173 16.92 3.13 -3.25
C LEU A 173 17.26 2.88 -4.72
N ALA A 174 17.75 1.69 -5.06
CA ALA A 174 18.01 1.32 -6.44
C ALA A 174 16.73 1.55 -7.26
N PRO A 175 16.80 2.30 -8.38
CA PRO A 175 15.63 2.52 -9.22
C PRO A 175 15.03 1.19 -9.63
N TRP A 176 13.71 1.08 -9.49
CA TRP A 176 13.02 -0.07 -10.02
C TRP A 176 13.17 -0.10 -11.54
N ALA A 177 13.56 -1.27 -12.06
CA ALA A 177 13.54 -1.56 -13.48
C ALA A 177 12.49 -2.66 -13.72
N PRO A 178 11.60 -2.50 -14.73
CA PRO A 178 10.77 -3.60 -15.17
C PRO A 178 11.64 -4.82 -15.50
N PRO A 179 11.16 -6.05 -15.26
CA PRO A 179 11.82 -7.23 -15.80
C PRO A 179 11.98 -7.01 -17.31
N ASP A 180 13.19 -7.19 -17.84
CA ASP A 180 13.39 -7.16 -19.27
C ASP A 180 12.45 -8.19 -19.87
N ASN A 181 11.52 -7.73 -20.72
CA ASN A 181 10.66 -8.60 -21.49
C ASN A 181 11.58 -9.31 -22.48
N VAL A 182 12.23 -10.40 -22.04
CA VAL A 182 12.95 -11.32 -22.91
C VAL A 182 11.89 -12.02 -23.72
N GLN A 183 11.35 -11.30 -24.73
CA GLN A 183 10.67 -11.91 -25.83
C GLN A 183 11.75 -12.72 -26.52
N THR A 184 11.84 -14.00 -26.16
CA THR A 184 12.54 -15.03 -26.90
C THR A 184 11.87 -15.07 -28.27
N THR A 185 12.26 -14.12 -29.12
CA THR A 185 12.01 -14.16 -30.54
C THR A 185 12.88 -15.30 -31.03
N ASN A 186 12.31 -16.51 -30.93
CA ASN A 186 12.69 -17.63 -31.74
C ASN A 186 12.43 -17.20 -33.20
N PHE A 187 13.31 -16.36 -33.74
CA PHE A 187 13.56 -16.35 -35.16
C PHE A 187 14.18 -17.71 -35.44
N ALA A 188 13.30 -18.69 -35.64
CA ALA A 188 13.64 -19.90 -36.33
C ALA A 188 14.28 -19.45 -37.65
N GLU A 189 15.60 -19.52 -37.65
CA GLU A 189 16.44 -19.50 -38.83
C GLU A 189 15.85 -20.58 -39.74
N ALA A 190 15.07 -20.13 -40.73
CA ALA A 190 14.50 -20.97 -41.75
C ALA A 190 15.68 -21.49 -42.59
N GLY A 191 16.26 -22.59 -42.10
CA GLY A 191 17.19 -23.41 -42.82
C GLY A 191 16.53 -23.88 -44.10
N ASP A 192 16.95 -23.26 -45.19
CA ASP A 192 17.14 -23.81 -46.52
C ASP A 192 16.80 -25.31 -46.61
N SER A 193 15.56 -25.61 -47.01
CA SER A 193 15.18 -26.96 -47.44
C SER A 193 15.37 -27.07 -48.94
N PRO A 194 16.18 -28.01 -49.42
CA PRO A 194 16.49 -28.16 -50.83
C PRO A 194 15.27 -28.68 -51.61
N ALA A 195 15.13 -28.15 -52.82
CA ALA A 195 14.15 -28.54 -53.80
C ALA A 195 14.12 -30.05 -54.03
N THR A 196 12.93 -30.65 -53.86
CA THR A 196 12.60 -31.94 -54.49
C THR A 196 11.46 -31.71 -55.47
N ASP A 197 11.84 -31.66 -56.75
CA ASP A 197 11.00 -31.96 -57.90
C ASP A 197 10.32 -33.32 -57.70
N SER A 198 8.99 -33.38 -57.83
CA SER A 198 8.32 -34.55 -58.37
C SER A 198 6.91 -34.17 -58.84
N ALA A 199 6.82 -33.88 -60.14
CA ALA A 199 5.59 -33.98 -60.89
C ALA A 199 5.18 -35.45 -61.03
N THR A 200 3.91 -35.76 -60.76
CA THR A 200 2.99 -36.68 -61.49
C THR A 200 1.70 -36.76 -60.66
N ASP A 201 0.60 -36.18 -61.10
CA ASP A 201 -0.42 -36.85 -61.93
C ASP A 201 -1.22 -37.91 -61.16
N ARG A 202 -2.47 -37.61 -60.78
CA ARG A 202 -3.68 -38.28 -61.30
C ARG A 202 -4.97 -37.98 -60.54
N LEU A 203 -5.97 -37.73 -61.37
CA LEU A 203 -7.42 -37.80 -61.19
C LEU A 203 -7.94 -38.77 -60.10
N GLY A 204 -8.93 -38.27 -59.34
CA GLY A 204 -10.30 -38.77 -59.50
C GLY A 204 -10.91 -39.61 -58.36
N SER A 205 -12.23 -39.39 -58.22
CA SER A 205 -13.25 -40.23 -57.57
C SER A 205 -13.59 -39.87 -56.11
N SER A 206 -14.68 -39.13 -55.86
CA SER A 206 -16.05 -39.66 -55.67
C SER A 206 -16.16 -40.75 -54.60
N ARG A 207 -16.81 -40.43 -53.47
CA ARG A 207 -18.12 -41.01 -53.11
C ARG A 207 -18.68 -40.44 -51.81
N GLU A 208 -19.91 -39.93 -51.92
CA GLU A 208 -20.93 -39.86 -50.89
C GLU A 208 -21.23 -41.24 -50.28
N SER A 209 -21.54 -41.28 -48.99
CA SER A 209 -22.57 -42.11 -48.33
C SER A 209 -22.71 -41.57 -46.91
N LYS A 210 -23.81 -40.88 -46.57
CA LYS A 210 -25.16 -41.36 -46.22
C LYS A 210 -25.30 -41.53 -44.71
#